data_AF-A0A7M1I2X4-F1
#
_entry.id   AF-A0A7M1I2X4-F1
#
_cell.length_a   1.000
_cell.length_b   1.000
_cell.length_c   1.000
_cell.angle_alpha   90.00
_cell.angle_beta   90.00
_cell.angle_gamma   90.00
#
_symmetry.space_group_name_H-M   'P 1'
#
loop_
_entity.id
_entity.type
_entity.pdbx_description
1 polymer ?
#
loop_
_entity_poly.entity_id
_entity_poly.type
_entity_poly.pdbx_seq_one_letter_code
_entity_poly.pdbx_strand_id
1 'polypeptide(L)'
;MNRSEFTNHTCERDLQVENFCTREATLKDNATTQKVNRTYQQVVTLNYARSTRQWSGNLTIPTNGRLLNASVDGEPLVIPWIEECDSEGKVRDSCKSAVSESLTLFERTFPIDVINWPRSESMCSGGQNTHCTKYTYDGKGKIHQSFGVDKAVTAGQNFSVSKTSRTVSSASQKPVQVTVTLVMEETETVYAPEVVWVESCPFSKDEGKKTGEECISPGGTRTITLGGRDYSFTEACWKYKDTWLTQPADNGSCESLMKNTACTLSSRQCAFSSEEGTCLHEYATYSCETRTSGKQMICGGDVFCLDGECDKATSGKSNDFGQAVSELAALAAAGKDVAALNGVDVRAFTGKAKFCKKFAAGFSNCCKDSGWGQDVGLARCSSEEKALAKAKKDKLTVSIGEFCSKKVLGICLEKKRSYCQFDSKLAQIVQQQGRNGQLHIGFGGASSPDCRGITVAELQGIDFNKLDFTNFMDDLMKNQKIPENDVLTNKTRERIKEIMSQQSAQ
;
A
#
# COMPACT_ATOMS: atom_id res chain seq x y z
N MET A 1 14.56 -62.26 -20.99
CA MET A 1 13.94 -61.25 -21.88
C MET A 1 14.13 -59.87 -21.27
N ASN A 2 14.27 -58.82 -22.08
CA ASN A 2 14.19 -57.44 -21.60
C ASN A 2 12.76 -56.97 -21.81
N ARG A 3 12.07 -56.59 -20.73
CA ARG A 3 10.71 -56.04 -20.81
C ARG A 3 10.76 -54.60 -20.31
N SER A 4 10.23 -53.69 -21.10
CA SER A 4 9.97 -52.31 -20.70
C SER A 4 8.49 -52.18 -20.36
N GLU A 5 8.20 -51.67 -19.17
CA GLU A 5 6.85 -51.35 -18.72
C GLU A 5 6.77 -49.86 -18.43
N PHE A 6 5.73 -49.20 -18.94
CA PHE A 6 5.49 -47.78 -18.71
C PHE A 6 4.37 -47.63 -17.70
N THR A 7 4.66 -46.92 -16.61
CA THR A 7 3.68 -46.60 -15.57
C THR A 7 3.49 -45.09 -15.49
N ASN A 8 2.24 -44.65 -15.38
CA ASN A 8 1.90 -43.24 -15.26
C ASN A 8 1.77 -42.86 -13.79
N HIS A 9 2.51 -41.84 -13.37
CA HIS A 9 2.51 -41.31 -12.01
C HIS A 9 2.01 -39.88 -12.04
N THR A 10 0.96 -39.57 -11.28
CA THR A 10 0.45 -38.21 -11.13
C THR A 10 1.02 -37.58 -9.86
N CYS A 11 1.49 -36.35 -9.96
CA CYS A 11 2.04 -35.59 -8.85
C CYS A 11 1.52 -34.14 -8.84
N GLU A 12 1.61 -33.52 -7.68
CA GLU A 12 1.19 -32.14 -7.40
C GLU A 12 2.40 -31.20 -7.28
N ARG A 13 2.31 -30.01 -7.90
CA ARG A 13 3.33 -28.95 -7.83
C ARG A 13 2.73 -27.54 -7.90
N ASP A 14 3.43 -26.57 -7.32
CA ASP A 14 3.10 -25.14 -7.42
C ASP A 14 3.85 -24.48 -8.58
N LEU A 15 3.16 -23.59 -9.29
CA LEU A 15 3.73 -22.81 -10.39
C LEU A 15 4.31 -21.48 -9.90
N GLN A 16 5.24 -20.91 -10.67
CA GLN A 16 5.69 -19.55 -10.43
C GLN A 16 4.60 -18.57 -10.85
N VAL A 17 4.30 -17.59 -9.99
CA VAL A 17 3.31 -16.54 -10.27
C VAL A 17 3.96 -15.18 -10.10
N GLU A 18 3.85 -14.37 -11.15
CA GLU A 18 4.30 -12.99 -11.19
C GLU A 18 3.12 -12.06 -11.40
N ASN A 19 3.09 -10.98 -10.63
CA ASN A 19 2.10 -9.92 -10.76
C ASN A 19 2.80 -8.58 -11.01
N PHE A 20 2.05 -7.61 -11.52
CA PHE A 20 2.58 -6.31 -11.89
C PHE A 20 1.92 -5.20 -11.07
N CYS A 21 2.75 -4.27 -10.59
CA CYS A 21 2.32 -3.01 -10.03
C CYS A 21 2.71 -1.88 -10.99
N THR A 22 1.91 -0.81 -11.03
CA THR A 22 2.32 0.43 -11.70
C THR A 22 2.50 1.52 -10.68
N ARG A 23 3.55 2.33 -10.84
CA ARG A 23 3.76 3.55 -10.06
C ARG A 23 3.99 4.70 -11.01
N GLU A 24 3.21 5.76 -10.85
CA GLU A 24 3.18 6.91 -11.74
C GLU A 24 3.50 8.18 -10.95
N ALA A 25 4.50 8.91 -11.43
CA ALA A 25 4.85 10.21 -10.89
C ALA A 25 3.88 11.26 -11.46
N THR A 26 3.22 11.96 -10.56
CA THR A 26 2.31 13.07 -10.87
C THR A 26 2.82 14.33 -10.20
N LEU A 27 2.63 15.47 -10.86
CA LEU A 27 2.96 16.77 -10.26
C LEU A 27 1.75 17.25 -9.47
N LYS A 28 1.97 17.55 -8.19
CA LYS A 28 0.93 18.03 -7.29
C LYS A 28 1.17 19.49 -6.94
N ASP A 29 0.15 20.31 -7.17
CA ASP A 29 0.15 21.70 -6.78
C ASP A 29 -0.06 21.79 -5.26
N ASN A 30 0.99 22.16 -4.54
CA ASN A 30 0.91 22.45 -3.12
C ASN A 30 1.01 23.96 -2.92
N ALA A 31 -0.14 24.63 -3.00
CA ALA A 31 -0.26 26.06 -2.77
C ALA A 31 -0.71 26.32 -1.33
N THR A 32 0.03 27.17 -0.63
CA THR A 32 -0.31 27.60 0.73
C THR A 32 -0.40 29.12 0.77
N THR A 33 -1.28 29.66 1.60
CA THR A 33 -1.39 31.10 1.80
C THR A 33 -0.63 31.50 3.05
N GLN A 34 0.22 32.52 2.94
CA GLN A 34 0.90 33.12 4.08
C GLN A 34 0.57 34.61 4.20
N LYS A 35 0.66 35.13 5.41
CA LYS A 35 0.53 36.56 5.68
C LYS A 35 1.90 37.22 5.61
N VAL A 36 2.02 38.30 4.85
CA VAL A 36 3.25 39.07 4.70
C VAL A 36 2.98 40.54 5.01
N ASN A 37 3.90 41.18 5.73
CA ASN A 37 3.82 42.61 6.00
C ASN A 37 4.60 43.38 4.94
N ARG A 38 3.95 44.33 4.26
CA ARG A 38 4.58 45.21 3.27
C ARG A 38 4.39 46.67 3.65
N THR A 39 5.36 47.49 3.30
CA THR A 39 5.38 48.93 3.61
C THR A 39 5.25 49.75 2.34
N TYR A 40 4.32 50.70 2.33
CA TYR A 40 4.06 51.59 1.21
C TYR A 40 4.22 53.04 1.64
N GLN A 41 4.89 53.87 0.83
CA GLN A 41 5.02 55.30 1.06
C GLN A 41 4.29 56.09 -0.02
N GLN A 42 3.52 57.09 0.40
CA GLN A 42 2.75 57.95 -0.49
C GLN A 42 2.88 59.41 -0.09
N VAL A 43 3.11 60.28 -1.07
CA VAL A 43 3.07 61.74 -0.85
C VAL A 43 1.65 62.23 -1.09
N VAL A 44 1.00 62.73 -0.06
CA VAL A 44 -0.35 63.29 -0.11
C VAL A 44 -0.25 64.81 -0.16
N THR A 45 -0.75 65.42 -1.24
CA THR A 45 -0.86 66.87 -1.36
C THR A 45 -2.18 67.34 -0.74
N LEU A 46 -2.08 68.21 0.27
CA LEU A 46 -3.21 68.80 0.97
C LEU A 46 -3.46 70.21 0.41
N ASN A 47 -4.61 70.38 -0.24
CA ASN A 47 -5.01 71.65 -0.84
C ASN A 47 -5.85 72.46 0.14
N TYR A 48 -5.57 73.76 0.26
CA TYR A 48 -6.33 74.66 1.14
C TYR A 48 -7.69 75.02 0.53
N ALA A 49 -8.74 74.89 1.32
CA ALA A 49 -10.09 75.32 0.97
C ALA A 49 -10.55 76.46 1.88
N ARG A 50 -10.88 77.62 1.30
CA ARG A 50 -11.36 78.81 2.05
C ARG A 50 -12.70 78.57 2.75
N SER A 51 -13.56 77.71 2.18
CA SER A 51 -14.88 77.38 2.74
C SER A 51 -14.79 76.64 4.07
N THR A 52 -13.83 75.72 4.19
CA THR A 52 -13.61 74.92 5.41
C THR A 52 -12.47 75.46 6.28
N ARG A 53 -11.65 76.39 5.75
CA ARG A 53 -10.42 76.90 6.38
C ARG A 53 -9.44 75.79 6.77
N GLN A 54 -9.35 74.76 5.93
CA GLN A 54 -8.54 73.58 6.17
C GLN A 54 -7.78 73.17 4.90
N TRP A 55 -6.67 72.46 5.06
CA TRP A 55 -6.03 71.75 3.97
C TRP A 55 -6.54 70.32 3.96
N SER A 56 -6.94 69.82 2.80
CA SER A 56 -7.44 68.46 2.66
C SER A 56 -6.82 67.78 1.44
N GLY A 57 -6.55 66.49 1.56
CA GLY A 57 -6.16 65.59 0.49
C GLY A 57 -6.69 64.18 0.74
N ASN A 58 -6.50 63.30 -0.23
CA ASN A 58 -6.92 61.90 -0.14
C ASN A 58 -5.69 60.99 -0.19
N LEU A 59 -5.62 60.07 0.77
CA LEU A 59 -4.71 58.94 0.77
C LEU A 59 -5.43 57.74 0.15
N THR A 60 -4.83 57.11 -0.86
CA THR A 60 -5.43 55.96 -1.55
C THR A 60 -4.74 54.68 -1.12
N ILE A 61 -5.50 53.66 -0.71
CA ILE A 61 -4.94 52.37 -0.30
C ILE A 61 -4.36 51.62 -1.51
N PRO A 62 -3.10 51.15 -1.46
CA PRO A 62 -2.41 50.60 -2.62
C PRO A 62 -2.79 49.16 -2.95
N THR A 63 -3.24 48.38 -1.96
CA THR A 63 -3.50 46.93 -2.08
C THR A 63 -4.61 46.47 -1.14
N ASN A 64 -5.19 45.31 -1.40
CA ASN A 64 -6.17 44.69 -0.50
C ASN A 64 -5.44 44.07 0.70
N GLY A 65 -5.97 44.24 1.91
CA GLY A 65 -5.38 43.61 3.08
C GLY A 65 -5.83 44.22 4.39
N ARG A 66 -5.05 43.99 5.45
CA ARG A 66 -5.27 44.59 6.76
C ARG A 66 -4.21 45.65 7.01
N LEU A 67 -4.63 46.91 7.11
CA LEU A 67 -3.76 48.01 7.47
C LEU A 67 -3.43 47.92 8.97
N LEU A 68 -2.19 47.59 9.29
CA LEU A 68 -1.73 47.42 10.67
C LEU A 68 -1.35 48.76 11.29
N ASN A 69 -0.50 49.53 10.61
CA ASN A 69 0.10 50.77 11.12
C ASN A 69 0.14 51.84 10.04
N ALA A 70 -0.01 53.09 10.44
CA ALA A 70 0.20 54.24 9.58
C ALA A 70 1.16 55.22 10.26
N SER A 71 2.04 55.84 9.48
CA SER A 71 2.83 57.00 9.91
C SER A 71 2.61 58.18 8.98
N VAL A 72 2.79 59.38 9.52
CA VAL A 72 2.71 60.63 8.78
C VAL A 72 3.91 61.50 9.12
N ASP A 73 4.58 61.94 8.08
CA ASP A 73 5.79 62.75 8.09
C ASP A 73 5.56 64.00 7.25
N GLY A 74 5.89 65.18 7.77
CA GLY A 74 5.73 66.41 7.01
C GLY A 74 6.58 67.53 7.59
N GLU A 75 7.48 68.07 6.77
CA GLU A 75 8.31 69.23 7.10
C GLU A 75 8.80 69.92 5.82
N PRO A 76 8.63 71.24 5.63
CA PRO A 76 7.88 72.16 6.49
C PRO A 76 6.38 72.20 6.15
N LEU A 77 5.54 72.21 7.19
CA LEU A 77 4.11 72.50 7.08
C LEU A 77 3.86 73.98 7.35
N VAL A 78 3.09 74.65 6.50
CA VAL A 78 2.82 76.09 6.67
C VAL A 78 1.96 76.34 7.91
N ILE A 79 2.35 77.32 8.71
CA ILE A 79 1.57 77.86 9.83
C ILE A 79 1.23 79.31 9.44
N PRO A 80 0.00 79.60 9.00
CA PRO A 80 -0.34 80.93 8.53
C PRO A 80 -0.07 82.01 9.57
N TRP A 81 0.38 83.18 9.10
CA TRP A 81 0.43 84.35 9.94
C TRP A 81 -0.98 84.79 10.39
N ILE A 82 -1.06 85.18 11.67
CA ILE A 82 -2.27 85.67 12.35
C ILE A 82 -1.93 86.95 13.15
N GLU A 83 -2.93 87.79 13.42
CA GLU A 83 -2.74 89.09 14.08
C GLU A 83 -2.20 88.95 15.51
N GLU A 84 -2.51 87.86 16.21
CA GLU A 84 -1.98 87.57 17.54
C GLU A 84 -0.46 87.36 17.54
N CYS A 85 0.12 87.07 16.36
CA CYS A 85 1.54 86.95 16.07
C CYS A 85 2.14 88.23 15.45
N ASP A 86 1.40 89.34 15.50
CA ASP A 86 1.87 90.63 15.04
C ASP A 86 2.81 91.29 16.05
N SER A 87 4.07 90.85 16.06
CA SER A 87 5.12 91.52 16.81
C SER A 87 6.46 91.45 16.09
N GLU A 88 7.05 92.64 15.88
CA GLU A 88 8.36 92.81 15.25
C GLU A 88 9.44 91.99 15.98
N GLY A 89 9.90 90.93 15.32
CA GLY A 89 11.03 90.10 15.76
C GLY A 89 10.85 89.37 17.11
N LYS A 90 9.65 89.37 17.70
CA LYS A 90 9.37 88.74 19.00
C LYS A 90 8.16 87.82 18.89
N VAL A 91 8.12 86.74 19.67
CA VAL A 91 6.96 85.85 19.79
C VAL A 91 6.27 86.12 21.13
N ARG A 92 5.08 86.72 21.09
CA ARG A 92 4.26 86.99 22.27
C ARG A 92 3.50 85.74 22.73
N ASP A 93 3.12 85.69 24.01
CA ASP A 93 2.32 84.59 24.54
C ASP A 93 0.91 84.53 23.92
N SER A 94 0.40 85.65 23.39
CA SER A 94 -0.80 85.70 22.55
C SER A 94 -0.65 84.84 21.28
N CYS A 95 0.50 84.93 20.60
CA CYS A 95 0.82 84.12 19.42
C CYS A 95 0.92 82.64 19.77
N LYS A 96 1.61 82.30 20.87
CA LYS A 96 1.74 80.92 21.36
C LYS A 96 0.39 80.29 21.70
N SER A 97 -0.54 81.07 22.23
CA SER A 97 -1.87 80.60 22.62
C SER A 97 -2.82 80.47 21.42
N ALA A 98 -2.61 81.28 20.38
CA ALA A 98 -3.46 81.33 19.19
C ALA A 98 -3.03 80.32 18.11
N VAL A 99 -1.73 80.04 17.97
CA VAL A 99 -1.24 78.99 17.06
C VAL A 99 -1.49 77.63 17.70
N SER A 100 -2.38 76.87 17.07
CA SER A 100 -2.61 75.47 17.40
C SER A 100 -2.90 74.73 16.12
N GLU A 101 -1.96 73.86 15.76
CA GLU A 101 -1.89 73.20 14.48
C GLU A 101 -2.10 71.71 14.69
N SER A 102 -2.95 71.10 13.87
CA SER A 102 -3.18 69.66 13.95
C SER A 102 -3.36 69.03 12.58
N LEU A 103 -3.01 67.75 12.51
CA LEU A 103 -3.24 66.91 11.34
C LEU A 103 -4.11 65.72 11.72
N THR A 104 -5.15 65.47 10.95
CA THR A 104 -6.05 64.33 11.11
C THR A 104 -5.84 63.32 9.99
N LEU A 105 -5.61 62.07 10.37
CA LEU A 105 -5.46 60.91 9.49
C LEU A 105 -6.08 59.69 10.19
N PHE A 106 -6.87 58.89 9.47
CA PHE A 106 -7.60 57.73 10.02
C PHE A 106 -8.40 58.07 11.30
N GLU A 107 -9.12 59.19 11.28
CA GLU A 107 -9.97 59.67 12.40
C GLU A 107 -9.18 59.97 13.69
N ARG A 108 -7.85 60.05 13.61
CA ARG A 108 -6.97 60.46 14.72
C ARG A 108 -6.35 61.80 14.42
N THR A 109 -6.37 62.69 15.40
CA THR A 109 -5.81 64.04 15.30
C THR A 109 -4.53 64.15 16.10
N PHE A 110 -3.48 64.65 15.47
CA PHE A 110 -2.15 64.80 16.05
C PHE A 110 -1.73 66.28 16.05
N PRO A 111 -1.05 66.76 17.10
CA PRO A 111 -0.49 68.09 17.10
C PRO A 111 0.65 68.19 16.08
N ILE A 112 0.81 69.35 15.47
CA ILE A 112 1.96 69.70 14.63
C ILE A 112 2.90 70.57 15.47
N ASP A 113 4.17 70.18 15.53
CA ASP A 113 5.19 70.92 16.27
C ASP A 113 5.57 72.19 15.50
N VAL A 114 5.71 73.31 16.22
CA VAL A 114 6.14 74.59 15.63
C VAL A 114 7.67 74.62 15.55
N ILE A 115 8.23 74.72 14.34
CA ILE A 115 9.67 74.94 14.09
C ILE A 115 9.97 76.44 14.12
N ASN A 116 9.21 77.22 13.37
CA ASN A 116 9.34 78.67 13.27
C ASN A 116 7.98 79.30 13.50
N TRP A 117 7.94 80.27 14.40
CA TRP A 117 6.73 81.02 14.70
C TRP A 117 6.40 82.02 13.58
N PRO A 118 5.12 82.24 13.25
CA PRO A 118 4.73 83.34 12.39
C PRO A 118 5.19 84.67 12.97
N ARG A 119 5.61 85.60 12.11
CA ARG A 119 6.15 86.91 12.53
C ARG A 119 5.83 88.01 11.54
N SER A 120 5.89 89.26 12.00
CA SER A 120 5.88 90.45 11.16
C SER A 120 7.20 91.22 11.28
N GLU A 121 7.57 91.94 10.23
CA GLU A 121 8.67 92.91 10.23
C GLU A 121 8.24 94.17 9.50
N SER A 122 8.60 95.34 10.02
CA SER A 122 8.40 96.59 9.31
C SER A 122 9.72 97.07 8.72
N MET A 123 9.71 97.38 7.43
CA MET A 123 10.81 98.10 6.79
C MET A 123 10.40 99.55 6.64
N CYS A 124 11.05 100.42 7.40
CA CYS A 124 10.80 101.85 7.38
C CYS A 124 11.88 102.60 6.61
N SER A 125 11.46 103.60 5.84
CA SER A 125 12.33 104.52 5.10
C SER A 125 11.91 105.98 5.33
N GLY A 126 12.78 106.93 5.01
CA GLY A 126 12.60 108.36 5.34
C GLY A 126 13.11 108.73 6.73
N GLY A 127 13.46 110.00 6.94
CA GLY A 127 13.91 110.51 8.24
C GLY A 127 12.86 110.26 9.33
N GLN A 128 13.29 109.86 10.52
CA GLN A 128 12.42 109.37 11.61
C GLN A 128 11.49 108.20 11.25
N ASN A 129 11.84 107.34 10.28
CA ASN A 129 11.05 106.15 9.92
C ASN A 129 9.60 106.45 9.49
N THR A 130 9.37 107.56 8.80
CA THR A 130 8.01 108.02 8.45
C THR A 130 7.29 107.19 7.38
N HIS A 131 7.98 106.31 6.65
CA HIS A 131 7.40 105.44 5.63
C HIS A 131 7.69 103.96 5.91
N CYS A 132 6.86 103.31 6.71
CA CYS A 132 6.96 101.90 7.05
C CYS A 132 6.08 101.00 6.17
N THR A 133 6.66 99.95 5.59
CA THR A 133 5.94 98.84 4.96
C THR A 133 6.05 97.61 5.84
N LYS A 134 4.92 96.98 6.14
CA LYS A 134 4.85 95.80 7.00
C LYS A 134 4.80 94.52 6.17
N TYR A 135 5.72 93.61 6.46
CA TYR A 135 5.80 92.29 5.87
C TYR A 135 5.39 91.23 6.89
N THR A 136 4.56 90.29 6.48
CA THR A 136 4.12 89.15 7.31
C THR A 136 4.72 87.87 6.77
N TYR A 137 5.22 87.03 7.66
CA TYR A 137 5.84 85.76 7.33
C TYR A 137 5.11 84.63 8.06
N ASP A 138 4.70 83.63 7.29
CA ASP A 138 4.15 82.40 7.83
C ASP A 138 5.20 81.63 8.63
N GLY A 139 4.74 80.97 9.68
CA GLY A 139 5.53 80.00 10.43
C GLY A 139 5.69 78.68 9.68
N LYS A 140 6.52 77.81 10.27
CA LYS A 140 6.75 76.45 9.78
C LYS A 140 6.55 75.46 10.91
N GLY A 141 5.85 74.39 10.63
CA GLY A 141 5.68 73.26 11.54
C GLY A 141 6.23 71.96 10.96
N LYS A 142 6.32 70.95 11.83
CA LYS A 142 6.66 69.58 11.45
C LYS A 142 5.75 68.58 12.15
N ILE A 143 5.61 67.42 11.53
CA ILE A 143 4.93 66.27 12.12
C ILE A 143 5.72 65.00 11.83
N HIS A 144 5.86 64.16 12.84
CA HIS A 144 6.42 62.82 12.75
C HIS A 144 5.64 61.91 13.71
N GLN A 145 4.60 61.25 13.21
CA GLN A 145 3.70 60.45 14.05
C GLN A 145 3.50 59.06 13.46
N SER A 146 3.43 58.04 14.31
CA SER A 146 3.16 56.65 13.92
C SER A 146 2.14 56.04 14.89
N PHE A 147 1.17 55.29 14.36
CA PHE A 147 0.07 54.75 15.16
C PHE A 147 -0.57 53.51 14.53
N GLY A 148 -1.04 52.60 15.38
CA GLY A 148 -1.80 51.42 14.98
C GLY A 148 -3.21 51.77 14.49
N VAL A 149 -3.62 51.14 13.38
CA VAL A 149 -4.94 51.31 12.77
C VAL A 149 -5.78 50.04 12.90
N ASP A 150 -5.18 48.90 12.55
CA ASP A 150 -5.80 47.57 12.60
C ASP A 150 -7.15 47.44 11.87
N LYS A 151 -7.19 47.81 10.58
CA LYS A 151 -8.43 47.88 9.78
C LYS A 151 -8.33 47.11 8.47
N ALA A 152 -9.39 46.39 8.10
CA ALA A 152 -9.50 45.79 6.76
C ALA A 152 -9.77 46.89 5.72
N VAL A 153 -9.01 46.86 4.63
CA VAL A 153 -9.05 47.89 3.57
C VAL A 153 -8.99 47.26 2.18
N THR A 154 -9.53 47.96 1.19
CA THR A 154 -9.51 47.54 -0.22
C THR A 154 -8.63 48.47 -1.06
N ALA A 155 -7.95 47.93 -2.06
CA ALA A 155 -7.20 48.70 -3.03
C ALA A 155 -8.09 49.78 -3.68
N GLY A 156 -7.59 51.01 -3.77
CA GLY A 156 -8.34 52.16 -4.27
C GLY A 156 -9.24 52.85 -3.24
N GLN A 157 -9.39 52.31 -2.02
CA GLN A 157 -10.13 52.99 -0.95
C GLN A 157 -9.43 54.29 -0.55
N ASN A 158 -10.20 55.37 -0.40
CA ASN A 158 -9.66 56.68 -0.03
C ASN A 158 -9.91 57.00 1.44
N PHE A 159 -8.90 57.58 2.09
CA PHE A 159 -8.98 58.14 3.44
C PHE A 159 -8.63 59.62 3.40
N SER A 160 -9.44 60.43 4.07
CA SER A 160 -9.17 61.86 4.16
C SER A 160 -7.97 62.13 5.05
N VAL A 161 -7.07 62.98 4.55
CA VAL A 161 -5.98 63.57 5.32
C VAL A 161 -6.27 65.06 5.39
N SER A 162 -6.34 65.61 6.60
CA SER A 162 -6.60 67.04 6.77
C SER A 162 -5.63 67.69 7.73
N LYS A 163 -5.17 68.88 7.38
CA LYS A 163 -4.45 69.77 8.30
C LYS A 163 -5.38 70.92 8.67
N THR A 164 -5.41 71.24 9.96
CA THR A 164 -6.21 72.34 10.49
C THR A 164 -5.34 73.25 11.33
N SER A 165 -5.67 74.53 11.30
CA SER A 165 -5.03 75.59 12.06
C SER A 165 -6.14 76.29 12.84
N ARG A 166 -5.96 76.48 14.15
CA ARG A 166 -7.00 77.04 15.04
C ARG A 166 -7.43 78.44 14.59
N THR A 167 -6.46 79.28 14.23
CA THR A 167 -6.69 80.61 13.68
C THR A 167 -6.03 80.68 12.31
N VAL A 168 -6.79 81.08 11.28
CA VAL A 168 -6.29 81.25 9.92
C VAL A 168 -6.79 82.58 9.38
N SER A 169 -5.90 83.34 8.75
CA SER A 169 -6.27 84.56 8.05
C SER A 169 -7.20 84.28 6.86
N SER A 170 -7.92 85.30 6.39
CA SER A 170 -8.84 85.19 5.24
C SER A 170 -8.13 84.96 3.90
N ALA A 171 -6.78 84.95 3.88
CA ALA A 171 -5.97 84.74 2.69
C ALA A 171 -6.02 83.30 2.17
N SER A 172 -5.75 83.13 0.87
CA SER A 172 -5.53 81.78 0.31
C SER A 172 -4.17 81.27 0.76
N GLN A 173 -4.13 80.03 1.24
CA GLN A 173 -2.89 79.38 1.64
C GLN A 173 -2.34 78.48 0.52
N LYS A 174 -1.02 78.28 0.50
CA LYS A 174 -0.38 77.33 -0.44
C LYS A 174 -0.70 75.89 -0.03
N PRO A 175 -0.78 74.95 -0.98
CA PRO A 175 -0.83 73.52 -0.68
C PRO A 175 0.39 73.09 0.13
N VAL A 176 0.21 72.07 0.96
CA VAL A 176 1.29 71.41 1.71
C VAL A 176 1.34 69.93 1.34
N GLN A 177 2.49 69.29 1.55
CA GLN A 177 2.65 67.86 1.30
C GLN A 177 3.01 67.15 2.59
N VAL A 178 2.47 65.95 2.76
CA VAL A 178 2.85 65.01 3.81
C VAL A 178 3.15 63.66 3.18
N THR A 179 4.13 62.97 3.71
CA THR A 179 4.43 61.58 3.36
C THR A 179 3.72 60.68 4.35
N VAL A 180 2.85 59.81 3.86
CA VAL A 180 2.18 58.79 4.66
C VAL A 180 2.83 57.44 4.37
N THR A 181 3.26 56.74 5.41
CA THR A 181 3.76 55.37 5.32
C THR A 181 2.71 54.41 5.88
N LEU A 182 2.36 53.37 5.12
CA LEU A 182 1.37 52.36 5.48
C LEU A 182 2.06 51.00 5.63
N VAL A 183 1.80 50.30 6.73
CA VAL A 183 2.21 48.90 6.93
C VAL A 183 0.98 48.02 6.76
N MET A 184 0.95 47.27 5.67
CA MET A 184 -0.15 46.40 5.26
C MET A 184 0.21 44.93 5.53
N GLU A 185 -0.70 44.18 6.16
CA GLU A 185 -0.68 42.72 6.16
C GLU A 185 -1.48 42.22 4.95
N GLU A 186 -0.79 41.54 4.04
CA GLU A 186 -1.33 40.99 2.80
C GLU A 186 -1.27 39.47 2.81
N THR A 187 -2.17 38.84 2.08
CA THR A 187 -2.14 37.40 1.84
C THR A 187 -1.41 37.12 0.54
N GLU A 188 -0.31 36.38 0.61
CA GLU A 188 0.45 35.92 -0.55
C GLU A 188 0.33 34.40 -0.68
N THR A 189 0.14 33.92 -1.92
CA THR A 189 0.13 32.48 -2.21
C THR A 189 1.56 32.02 -2.50
N VAL A 190 2.05 31.07 -1.70
CA VAL A 190 3.32 30.41 -1.90
C VAL A 190 3.09 29.05 -2.55
N TYR A 191 3.74 28.85 -3.69
CA TYR A 191 3.72 27.59 -4.44
C TYR A 191 4.96 26.76 -4.11
N ALA A 192 4.73 25.54 -3.61
CA ALA A 192 5.75 24.54 -3.35
C ALA A 192 5.39 23.21 -4.03
N PRO A 193 5.30 23.16 -5.37
CA PRO A 193 4.94 21.95 -6.08
C PRO A 193 5.92 20.81 -5.81
N GLU A 194 5.42 19.59 -5.83
CA GLU A 194 6.19 18.38 -5.58
C GLU A 194 5.81 17.25 -6.53
N VAL A 195 6.73 16.31 -6.72
CA VAL A 195 6.47 15.04 -7.42
C VAL A 195 5.87 14.06 -6.42
N VAL A 196 4.67 13.58 -6.69
CA VAL A 196 3.98 12.57 -5.89
C VAL A 196 3.83 11.30 -6.70
N TRP A 197 4.27 10.18 -6.12
CA TRP A 197 4.13 8.86 -6.71
C TRP A 197 2.82 8.22 -6.28
N VAL A 198 1.97 7.90 -7.26
CA VAL A 198 0.75 7.13 -7.06
C VAL A 198 1.00 5.72 -7.54
N GLU A 199 0.75 4.76 -6.67
CA GLU A 199 0.93 3.34 -6.96
C GLU A 199 -0.42 2.64 -7.08
N SER A 200 -0.52 1.74 -8.05
CA SER A 200 -1.68 0.89 -8.30
C SER A 200 -1.22 -0.55 -8.47
N CYS A 201 -1.64 -1.40 -7.53
CA CYS A 201 -1.35 -2.83 -7.48
C CYS A 201 -2.67 -3.60 -7.32
N PRO A 202 -2.93 -4.65 -8.13
CA PRO A 202 -4.11 -5.50 -7.96
C PRO A 202 -3.98 -6.49 -6.77
N PHE A 203 -2.81 -6.53 -6.13
CA PHE A 203 -2.49 -7.41 -5.00
C PHE A 203 -1.77 -6.61 -3.90
N SER A 204 -1.70 -7.17 -2.69
CA SER A 204 -0.88 -6.58 -1.63
C SER A 204 0.60 -6.83 -1.93
N LYS A 205 1.43 -5.79 -1.96
CA LYS A 205 2.89 -5.90 -2.14
C LYS A 205 3.58 -6.69 -1.05
N ASP A 206 2.95 -6.78 0.12
CA ASP A 206 3.45 -7.68 1.13
C ASP A 206 3.55 -9.09 0.55
N GLU A 207 2.64 -9.54 -0.34
CA GLU A 207 2.57 -10.93 -0.82
C GLU A 207 3.77 -11.40 -1.65
N GLY A 208 4.64 -10.48 -2.07
CA GLY A 208 5.70 -10.82 -3.02
C GLY A 208 6.99 -10.06 -2.78
N LYS A 209 7.98 -10.41 -3.60
CA LYS A 209 9.24 -9.67 -3.69
C LYS A 209 9.35 -9.08 -5.08
N LYS A 210 9.67 -7.79 -5.17
CA LYS A 210 10.02 -7.15 -6.43
C LYS A 210 11.23 -7.83 -7.06
N THR A 211 11.08 -8.33 -8.27
CA THR A 211 12.11 -9.04 -9.05
C THR A 211 12.58 -8.23 -10.25
N GLY A 212 11.77 -7.29 -10.73
CA GLY A 212 12.09 -6.46 -11.89
C GLY A 212 11.42 -5.10 -11.84
N GLU A 213 11.94 -4.20 -12.66
CA GLU A 213 11.42 -2.86 -12.88
C GLU A 213 11.62 -2.50 -14.35
N GLU A 214 10.57 -1.97 -14.97
CA GLU A 214 10.58 -1.52 -16.35
C GLU A 214 10.04 -0.08 -16.41
N CYS A 215 10.76 0.80 -17.11
CA CYS A 215 10.27 2.14 -17.39
C CYS A 215 9.28 2.09 -18.56
N ILE A 216 8.01 2.42 -18.32
CA ILE A 216 6.95 2.39 -19.33
C ILE A 216 6.50 3.79 -19.78
N SER A 217 6.94 4.86 -19.09
CA SER A 217 6.83 6.23 -19.58
C SER A 217 8.20 6.91 -19.55
N PRO A 218 8.73 7.36 -20.70
CA PRO A 218 10.09 7.87 -20.79
C PRO A 218 10.38 8.97 -19.77
N GLY A 219 11.63 9.00 -19.29
CA GLY A 219 12.13 10.08 -18.45
C GLY A 219 12.22 11.41 -19.18
N GLY A 220 12.50 12.47 -18.42
CA GLY A 220 12.66 13.82 -18.94
C GLY A 220 12.18 14.87 -17.97
N THR A 221 12.41 16.13 -18.34
CA THR A 221 11.96 17.27 -17.55
C THR A 221 10.52 17.62 -17.91
N ARG A 222 9.66 17.71 -16.89
CA ARG A 222 8.33 18.30 -16.98
C ARG A 222 8.31 19.62 -16.23
N THR A 223 7.67 20.62 -16.79
CA THR A 223 7.57 21.96 -16.21
C THR A 223 6.10 22.29 -15.98
N ILE A 224 5.81 22.89 -14.83
CA ILE A 224 4.51 23.48 -14.52
C ILE A 224 4.71 24.95 -14.16
N THR A 225 3.76 25.79 -14.57
CA THR A 225 3.79 27.23 -14.29
C THR A 225 2.77 27.53 -13.20
N LEU A 226 3.23 27.96 -12.04
CA LEU A 226 2.40 28.32 -10.90
C LEU A 226 2.72 29.75 -10.46
N GLY A 227 1.72 30.61 -10.37
CA GLY A 227 1.92 32.03 -10.00
C GLY A 227 2.82 32.81 -10.96
N GLY A 228 2.90 32.42 -12.24
CA GLY A 228 3.78 33.05 -13.24
C GLY A 228 5.26 32.65 -13.12
N ARG A 229 5.59 31.71 -12.25
CA ARG A 229 6.93 31.11 -12.12
C ARG A 229 6.91 29.67 -12.61
N ASP A 230 7.96 29.30 -13.35
CA ASP A 230 8.14 27.93 -13.85
C ASP A 230 8.86 27.06 -12.82
N TYR A 231 8.32 25.86 -12.61
CA TYR A 231 8.87 24.82 -11.76
C TYR A 231 9.15 23.59 -12.60
N SER A 232 10.41 23.19 -12.68
CA SER A 232 10.87 22.08 -13.51
C SER A 232 11.29 20.89 -12.65
N PHE A 233 10.77 19.72 -13.00
CA PHE A 233 11.03 18.45 -12.33
C PHE A 233 11.58 17.46 -13.34
N THR A 234 12.68 16.81 -13.00
CA THR A 234 13.32 15.82 -13.87
C THR A 234 13.27 14.46 -13.21
N GLU A 235 12.62 13.51 -13.87
CA GLU A 235 12.57 12.12 -13.45
C GLU A 235 13.24 11.23 -14.49
N ALA A 236 13.93 10.17 -14.04
CA ALA A 236 14.52 9.17 -14.91
C ALA A 236 13.45 8.39 -15.71
N CYS A 237 12.24 8.31 -15.14
CA CYS A 237 11.08 7.71 -15.75
C CYS A 237 9.83 8.23 -15.04
N TRP A 238 8.79 8.60 -15.78
CA TRP A 238 7.56 9.14 -15.17
C TRP A 238 6.57 8.06 -14.75
N LYS A 239 6.76 6.81 -15.22
CA LYS A 239 5.89 5.68 -14.88
C LYS A 239 6.65 4.38 -14.99
N TYR A 240 6.66 3.62 -13.91
CA TYR A 240 7.28 2.30 -13.86
C TYR A 240 6.23 1.20 -13.81
N LYS A 241 6.56 0.07 -14.44
CA LYS A 241 5.92 -1.22 -14.26
C LYS A 241 6.88 -2.10 -13.46
N ASP A 242 6.48 -2.45 -12.26
CA ASP A 242 7.27 -3.28 -11.36
C ASP A 242 6.77 -4.73 -11.42
N THR A 243 7.69 -5.68 -11.59
CA THR A 243 7.39 -7.11 -11.57
C THR A 243 7.61 -7.65 -10.17
N TRP A 244 6.61 -8.37 -9.65
CA TRP A 244 6.61 -8.95 -8.32
C TRP A 244 6.39 -10.44 -8.39
N LEU A 245 7.33 -11.20 -7.84
CA LEU A 245 7.18 -12.64 -7.62
C LEU A 245 6.32 -12.86 -6.37
N THR A 246 5.07 -13.28 -6.56
CA THR A 246 4.09 -13.51 -5.48
C THR A 246 3.97 -14.99 -5.10
N GLN A 247 4.40 -15.90 -5.98
CA GLN A 247 4.56 -17.31 -5.66
C GLN A 247 5.81 -17.88 -6.35
N PRO A 248 6.80 -18.41 -5.60
CA PRO A 248 7.86 -19.20 -6.19
C PRO A 248 7.31 -20.57 -6.62
N ALA A 249 7.87 -21.16 -7.68
CA ALA A 249 7.57 -22.54 -8.03
C ALA A 249 8.03 -23.49 -6.90
N ASP A 250 7.21 -24.50 -6.61
CA ASP A 250 7.56 -25.63 -5.74
C ASP A 250 7.28 -26.91 -6.51
N ASN A 251 8.28 -27.76 -6.68
CA ASN A 251 8.10 -29.02 -7.39
C ASN A 251 7.26 -30.02 -6.58
N GLY A 252 7.04 -29.78 -5.28
CA GLY A 252 6.16 -30.58 -4.45
C GLY A 252 6.47 -32.07 -4.52
N SER A 253 5.44 -32.88 -4.75
CA SER A 253 5.57 -34.35 -4.90
C SER A 253 6.15 -34.77 -6.24
N CYS A 254 6.29 -33.85 -7.21
CA CYS A 254 6.89 -34.12 -8.52
C CYS A 254 8.42 -34.15 -8.51
N GLU A 255 9.07 -33.64 -7.47
CA GLU A 255 10.53 -33.51 -7.37
C GLU A 255 11.27 -34.82 -7.75
N SER A 256 10.80 -35.98 -7.26
CA SER A 256 11.42 -37.27 -7.54
C SER A 256 11.23 -37.74 -8.99
N LEU A 257 10.05 -37.48 -9.57
CA LEU A 257 9.73 -37.85 -10.94
C LEU A 257 10.46 -36.94 -11.94
N MET A 258 10.60 -35.66 -11.62
CA MET A 258 11.34 -34.68 -12.42
C MET A 258 12.83 -34.98 -12.52
N LYS A 259 13.42 -35.58 -11.48
CA LYS A 259 14.84 -35.96 -11.46
C LYS A 259 15.11 -37.33 -12.06
N ASN A 260 14.08 -38.15 -12.26
CA ASN A 260 14.24 -39.49 -12.81
C ASN A 260 14.32 -39.43 -14.34
N THR A 261 15.47 -39.78 -14.90
CA THR A 261 15.70 -39.78 -16.35
C THR A 261 14.86 -40.81 -17.11
N ALA A 262 14.29 -41.80 -16.41
CA ALA A 262 13.35 -42.76 -17.00
C ALA A 262 11.91 -42.22 -17.09
N CYS A 263 11.63 -41.05 -16.52
CA CYS A 263 10.32 -40.42 -16.50
C CYS A 263 10.24 -39.26 -17.48
N THR A 264 9.14 -39.18 -18.23
CA THR A 264 8.85 -38.08 -19.17
C THR A 264 7.49 -37.48 -18.86
N LEU A 265 7.38 -36.15 -18.93
CA LEU A 265 6.11 -35.46 -18.68
C LEU A 265 5.11 -35.78 -19.80
N SER A 266 3.95 -36.32 -19.43
CA SER A 266 2.88 -36.69 -20.36
C SER A 266 1.79 -35.62 -20.44
N SER A 267 1.30 -35.11 -19.30
CA SER A 267 0.20 -34.14 -19.28
C SER A 267 0.25 -33.22 -18.07
N ARG A 268 -0.44 -32.08 -18.17
CA ARG A 268 -0.66 -31.11 -17.09
C ARG A 268 -2.14 -30.77 -17.00
N GLN A 269 -2.63 -30.62 -15.78
CA GLN A 269 -3.98 -30.14 -15.51
C GLN A 269 -3.93 -29.16 -14.34
N CYS A 270 -4.50 -27.96 -14.51
CA CYS A 270 -4.59 -27.02 -13.42
C CYS A 270 -5.54 -27.56 -12.35
N ALA A 271 -5.08 -27.60 -11.09
CA ALA A 271 -5.90 -28.00 -9.96
C ALA A 271 -6.79 -26.83 -9.51
N PHE A 272 -6.20 -25.63 -9.38
CA PHE A 272 -6.94 -24.40 -9.10
C PHE A 272 -6.15 -23.15 -9.52
N SER A 273 -6.91 -22.11 -9.85
CA SER A 273 -6.39 -20.81 -10.31
C SER A 273 -6.62 -19.70 -9.29
N SER A 274 -5.94 -18.57 -9.48
CA SER A 274 -6.19 -17.32 -8.77
C SER A 274 -7.56 -16.72 -9.15
N GLU A 275 -8.02 -15.71 -8.40
CA GLU A 275 -9.21 -14.91 -8.77
C GLU A 275 -9.10 -14.31 -10.20
N GLU A 276 -7.87 -14.16 -10.70
CA GLU A 276 -7.54 -13.57 -12.02
C GLU A 276 -7.33 -14.64 -13.12
N GLY A 277 -7.48 -15.93 -12.78
CA GLY A 277 -7.40 -17.04 -13.74
C GLY A 277 -6.00 -17.67 -13.91
N THR A 278 -4.98 -17.16 -13.23
CA THR A 278 -3.62 -17.73 -13.27
C THR A 278 -3.57 -19.06 -12.52
N CYS A 279 -3.07 -20.13 -13.15
CA CYS A 279 -2.95 -21.41 -12.47
C CYS A 279 -1.94 -21.33 -11.32
N LEU A 280 -2.38 -21.61 -10.09
CA LEU A 280 -1.53 -21.57 -8.89
C LEU A 280 -0.92 -22.93 -8.58
N HIS A 281 -1.66 -23.99 -8.91
CA HIS A 281 -1.30 -25.36 -8.59
C HIS A 281 -1.72 -26.28 -9.73
N GLU A 282 -0.86 -27.24 -10.10
CA GLU A 282 -1.15 -28.19 -11.18
C GLU A 282 -0.86 -29.64 -10.77
N TYR A 283 -1.63 -30.53 -11.39
CA TYR A 283 -1.33 -31.95 -11.51
C TYR A 283 -0.45 -32.17 -12.74
N ALA A 284 0.69 -32.82 -12.56
CA ALA A 284 1.57 -33.24 -13.64
C ALA A 284 1.64 -34.77 -13.68
N THR A 285 1.37 -35.35 -14.84
CA THR A 285 1.46 -36.81 -15.06
C THR A 285 2.77 -37.13 -15.75
N TYR A 286 3.58 -38.00 -15.17
CA TYR A 286 4.82 -38.51 -15.75
C TYR A 286 4.66 -39.97 -16.17
N SER A 287 5.08 -40.31 -17.38
CA SER A 287 5.21 -41.69 -17.85
C SER A 287 6.63 -42.16 -17.61
N CYS A 288 6.80 -43.19 -16.77
CA CYS A 288 8.08 -43.71 -16.33
C CYS A 288 8.33 -45.12 -16.86
N GLU A 289 9.46 -45.30 -17.54
CA GLU A 289 9.91 -46.61 -18.03
C GLU A 289 10.57 -47.42 -16.90
N THR A 290 10.09 -48.64 -16.67
CA THR A 290 10.74 -49.65 -15.82
C THR A 290 11.26 -50.77 -16.71
N ARG A 291 12.57 -51.03 -16.67
CA ARG A 291 13.20 -52.14 -17.39
C ARG A 291 13.50 -53.28 -16.44
N THR A 292 12.89 -54.43 -16.68
CA THR A 292 13.20 -55.68 -15.98
C THR A 292 14.00 -56.59 -16.91
N SER A 293 15.16 -57.05 -16.42
CA SER A 293 15.99 -58.06 -17.11
C SER A 293 16.17 -59.27 -16.20
N GLY A 294 15.56 -60.40 -16.55
CA GLY A 294 15.73 -61.67 -15.84
C GLY A 294 16.59 -62.68 -16.61
N LYS A 295 17.36 -63.51 -15.89
CA LYS A 295 18.03 -64.69 -16.46
C LYS A 295 17.07 -65.87 -16.46
N GLN A 296 16.67 -66.31 -17.65
CA GLN A 296 15.67 -67.36 -17.85
C GLN A 296 16.38 -68.67 -18.24
N MET A 297 15.94 -69.80 -17.69
CA MET A 297 16.39 -71.13 -18.11
C MET A 297 15.16 -71.96 -18.52
N ILE A 298 15.25 -72.62 -19.68
CA ILE A 298 14.18 -73.46 -20.22
C ILE A 298 14.59 -74.91 -20.04
N CYS A 299 13.81 -75.68 -19.27
CA CYS A 299 14.00 -77.12 -19.08
C CYS A 299 12.71 -77.84 -19.43
N GLY A 300 12.74 -78.68 -20.47
CA GLY A 300 11.64 -79.62 -20.76
C GLY A 300 10.31 -79.00 -21.23
N GLY A 301 10.32 -77.76 -21.74
CA GLY A 301 9.11 -77.07 -22.22
C GLY A 301 8.54 -76.04 -21.23
N ASP A 302 8.99 -76.07 -19.97
CA ASP A 302 8.62 -75.09 -18.95
C ASP A 302 9.74 -74.05 -18.73
N VAL A 303 9.30 -72.80 -18.50
CA VAL A 303 10.17 -71.65 -18.23
C VAL A 303 10.35 -71.50 -16.72
N PHE A 304 11.61 -71.52 -16.26
CA PHE A 304 11.96 -71.25 -14.87
C PHE A 304 12.78 -69.95 -14.75
N CYS A 305 12.35 -69.02 -13.89
CA CYS A 305 13.18 -67.89 -13.47
C CYS A 305 14.04 -68.29 -12.28
N LEU A 306 15.35 -68.14 -12.40
CA LEU A 306 16.33 -68.55 -11.38
C LEU A 306 16.41 -67.61 -10.16
N ASP A 307 15.76 -66.45 -10.24
CA ASP A 307 15.78 -65.37 -9.25
C ASP A 307 14.45 -65.18 -8.51
N GLY A 308 13.44 -66.01 -8.81
CA GLY A 308 12.12 -65.93 -8.18
C GLY A 308 11.26 -64.74 -8.64
N GLU A 309 11.68 -63.98 -9.66
CA GLU A 309 10.92 -62.81 -10.12
C GLU A 309 9.81 -63.14 -11.14
N CYS A 310 9.63 -64.41 -11.50
CA CYS A 310 8.61 -64.86 -12.46
C CYS A 310 7.16 -64.63 -12.00
N ASP A 311 6.88 -64.57 -10.69
CA ASP A 311 5.51 -64.31 -10.19
C ASP A 311 5.04 -62.87 -10.48
N LYS A 312 5.98 -61.94 -10.74
CA LYS A 312 5.67 -60.59 -11.20
C LYS A 312 5.25 -60.54 -12.67
N ALA A 313 5.51 -61.60 -13.45
CA ALA A 313 5.16 -61.65 -14.86
C ALA A 313 3.71 -62.10 -15.12
N THR A 314 3.10 -62.84 -14.18
CA THR A 314 1.74 -63.40 -14.33
C THR A 314 0.68 -62.65 -13.52
N SER A 315 1.08 -61.86 -12.52
CA SER A 315 0.14 -61.18 -11.60
C SER A 315 0.24 -59.65 -11.62
N GLY A 316 0.21 -59.04 -12.82
CA GLY A 316 -0.09 -57.61 -12.96
C GLY A 316 -1.53 -57.22 -12.60
N LYS A 317 -2.33 -58.16 -12.08
CA LYS A 317 -3.71 -57.97 -11.63
C LYS A 317 -3.94 -58.74 -10.34
N SER A 318 -3.74 -58.09 -9.21
CA SER A 318 -4.28 -58.56 -7.94
C SER A 318 -5.71 -58.02 -7.81
N ASN A 319 -6.68 -58.79 -8.27
CA ASN A 319 -8.09 -58.56 -7.91
C ASN A 319 -8.30 -58.69 -6.38
N ASP A 320 -7.38 -59.38 -5.69
CA ASP A 320 -7.43 -59.61 -4.26
C ASP A 320 -7.10 -58.38 -3.42
N PHE A 321 -6.26 -57.45 -3.90
CA PHE A 321 -5.93 -56.26 -3.11
C PHE A 321 -7.11 -55.29 -3.02
N GLY A 322 -7.83 -55.07 -4.13
CA GLY A 322 -9.04 -54.23 -4.13
C GLY A 322 -10.16 -54.82 -3.27
N GLN A 323 -10.34 -56.14 -3.33
CA GLN A 323 -11.32 -56.85 -2.50
C GLN A 323 -10.92 -56.84 -1.03
N ALA A 324 -9.66 -57.15 -0.70
CA ALA A 324 -9.16 -57.12 0.67
C ALA A 324 -9.21 -55.72 1.28
N VAL A 325 -8.88 -54.66 0.53
CA VAL A 325 -9.00 -53.26 1.00
C VAL A 325 -10.47 -52.88 1.21
N SER A 326 -11.36 -53.29 0.31
CA SER A 326 -12.80 -53.03 0.45
C SER A 326 -13.40 -53.75 1.66
N GLU A 327 -13.00 -55.01 1.89
CA GLU A 327 -13.38 -55.79 3.06
C GLU A 327 -12.78 -55.20 4.35
N LEU A 328 -11.51 -54.77 4.34
CA LEU A 328 -10.87 -54.11 5.49
C LEU A 328 -11.53 -52.76 5.79
N ALA A 329 -11.92 -52.00 4.77
CA ALA A 329 -12.63 -50.75 4.92
C ALA A 329 -14.05 -50.97 5.46
N ALA A 330 -14.74 -52.02 5.01
CA ALA A 330 -16.02 -52.45 5.57
C ALA A 330 -15.88 -52.91 7.03
N LEU A 331 -14.79 -53.61 7.37
CA LEU A 331 -14.44 -54.00 8.74
C LEU A 331 -14.07 -52.81 9.62
N ALA A 332 -13.34 -51.83 9.09
CA ALA A 332 -12.99 -50.60 9.80
C ALA A 332 -14.21 -49.71 10.03
N ALA A 333 -15.11 -49.63 9.03
CA ALA A 333 -16.45 -49.06 9.17
C ALA A 333 -17.29 -49.81 10.24
N ALA A 334 -17.10 -51.12 10.36
CA ALA A 334 -17.72 -51.95 11.38
C ALA A 334 -17.02 -51.91 12.76
N GLY A 335 -15.81 -51.33 12.83
CA GLY A 335 -14.87 -51.50 13.95
C GLY A 335 -14.84 -50.31 14.92
N LYS A 336 -15.30 -50.58 16.15
CA LYS A 336 -15.36 -49.68 17.34
C LYS A 336 -16.31 -48.48 17.19
N ASP A 337 -17.60 -48.82 17.12
CA ASP A 337 -18.75 -48.16 17.80
C ASP A 337 -20.11 -48.51 17.16
N VAL A 338 -20.16 -49.60 16.37
CA VAL A 338 -21.41 -50.03 15.71
C VAL A 338 -22.47 -50.57 16.68
N ALA A 339 -22.15 -50.78 17.96
CA ALA A 339 -23.16 -51.11 18.96
C ALA A 339 -23.98 -49.90 19.47
N ALA A 340 -23.55 -48.66 19.18
CA ALA A 340 -24.22 -47.44 19.67
C ALA A 340 -24.92 -46.60 18.58
N LEU A 341 -24.84 -47.00 17.30
CA LEU A 341 -25.25 -46.17 16.17
C LEU A 341 -26.58 -46.64 15.58
N ASN A 342 -27.68 -46.29 16.25
CA ASN A 342 -29.00 -46.28 15.63
C ASN A 342 -29.05 -45.15 14.56
N GLY A 343 -28.72 -45.49 13.31
CA GLY A 343 -29.00 -44.65 12.14
C GLY A 343 -27.92 -43.66 11.69
N VAL A 344 -26.64 -43.91 11.97
CA VAL A 344 -25.55 -43.00 11.56
C VAL A 344 -24.87 -43.48 10.27
N ASP A 345 -24.72 -42.55 9.33
CA ASP A 345 -24.01 -42.68 8.05
C ASP A 345 -22.54 -43.08 8.27
N VAL A 346 -22.24 -44.37 8.15
CA VAL A 346 -20.90 -44.93 8.37
C VAL A 346 -19.98 -44.56 7.20
N ARG A 347 -18.85 -43.93 7.51
CA ARG A 347 -17.91 -43.40 6.51
C ARG A 347 -16.49 -43.90 6.76
N ALA A 348 -15.85 -44.43 5.71
CA ALA A 348 -14.45 -44.85 5.72
C ALA A 348 -13.52 -43.74 5.21
N PHE A 349 -12.22 -43.84 5.50
CA PHE A 349 -11.19 -42.93 4.98
C PHE A 349 -11.45 -41.44 5.27
N THR A 350 -11.94 -41.12 6.47
CA THR A 350 -12.23 -39.74 6.88
C THR A 350 -10.98 -38.87 6.88
N GLY A 351 -11.13 -37.61 6.47
CA GLY A 351 -10.07 -36.61 6.53
C GLY A 351 -10.43 -35.42 7.42
N LYS A 352 -9.45 -34.56 7.67
CA LYS A 352 -9.62 -33.30 8.40
C LYS A 352 -9.21 -32.12 7.53
N ALA A 353 -10.02 -31.07 7.57
CA ALA A 353 -9.67 -29.79 6.98
C ALA A 353 -8.48 -29.18 7.71
N LYS A 354 -7.45 -28.79 6.96
CA LYS A 354 -6.25 -28.12 7.44
C LYS A 354 -5.98 -26.89 6.58
N PHE A 355 -5.36 -25.88 7.20
CA PHE A 355 -5.08 -24.61 6.56
C PHE A 355 -3.66 -24.18 6.86
N CYS A 356 -3.03 -23.51 5.91
CA CYS A 356 -1.77 -22.79 6.14
C CYS A 356 -1.88 -21.38 5.56
N LYS A 357 -1.14 -20.47 6.19
CA LYS A 357 -1.01 -19.09 5.77
C LYS A 357 0.13 -18.95 4.78
N LYS A 358 -0.12 -18.18 3.72
CA LYS A 358 0.93 -17.69 2.82
C LYS A 358 1.33 -16.32 3.35
N PHE A 359 2.40 -16.25 4.14
CA PHE A 359 2.86 -14.97 4.64
C PHE A 359 3.62 -14.22 3.55
N ALA A 360 3.39 -12.94 3.63
CA ALA A 360 3.70 -11.96 2.64
C ALA A 360 5.19 -11.51 2.81
N ALA A 361 5.57 -11.00 3.98
CA ALA A 361 6.93 -10.50 4.18
C ALA A 361 7.97 -11.62 4.41
N GLY A 362 8.83 -11.86 3.42
CA GLY A 362 10.13 -12.54 3.63
C GLY A 362 10.14 -14.07 3.50
N PHE A 363 9.49 -14.63 2.48
CA PHE A 363 9.59 -16.06 2.11
C PHE A 363 9.08 -17.06 3.17
N SER A 364 8.26 -16.63 4.11
CA SER A 364 7.64 -17.53 5.10
C SER A 364 6.36 -18.16 4.52
N ASN A 365 6.47 -18.91 3.43
CA ASN A 365 5.35 -19.68 2.89
C ASN A 365 5.15 -20.94 3.76
N CYS A 366 4.29 -20.85 4.78
CA CYS A 366 3.95 -21.99 5.63
C CYS A 366 3.21 -23.11 4.89
N CYS A 367 2.91 -22.92 3.60
CA CYS A 367 2.31 -23.91 2.72
C CYS A 367 3.32 -24.63 1.82
N LYS A 368 4.64 -24.35 1.90
CA LYS A 368 5.67 -24.96 1.04
C LYS A 368 5.98 -26.42 1.43
N ASP A 369 6.29 -27.27 0.46
CA ASP A 369 6.62 -28.70 0.64
C ASP A 369 8.08 -28.98 0.97
N SER A 370 8.98 -28.09 0.56
CA SER A 370 10.43 -28.24 0.72
C SER A 370 11.00 -27.27 1.75
N GLY A 371 11.86 -27.77 2.67
CA GLY A 371 12.71 -26.92 3.53
C GLY A 371 12.51 -27.00 5.05
N TRP A 372 12.24 -28.18 5.63
CA TRP A 372 12.21 -28.35 7.11
C TRP A 372 13.55 -27.97 7.81
N GLY A 373 14.64 -27.75 7.08
CA GLY A 373 15.99 -27.73 7.66
C GLY A 373 16.77 -26.41 7.75
N GLN A 374 16.43 -25.32 7.05
CA GLN A 374 17.39 -24.19 6.93
C GLN A 374 16.83 -22.76 6.77
N ASP A 375 15.52 -22.49 6.80
CA ASP A 375 15.04 -21.13 6.53
C ASP A 375 14.54 -20.39 7.78
N VAL A 376 15.21 -19.28 8.08
CA VAL A 376 14.89 -18.24 9.08
C VAL A 376 13.42 -17.75 9.01
N GLY A 377 12.69 -18.07 7.94
CA GLY A 377 11.27 -17.72 7.72
C GLY A 377 10.23 -18.67 8.35
N LEU A 378 10.53 -19.95 8.60
CA LEU A 378 9.52 -20.90 9.12
C LEU A 378 9.31 -20.83 10.65
N ALA A 379 10.10 -20.01 11.36
CA ALA A 379 9.92 -19.77 12.80
C ALA A 379 8.54 -19.20 13.14
N ARG A 380 7.92 -18.49 12.19
CA ARG A 380 6.61 -17.83 12.33
C ARG A 380 5.41 -18.73 12.04
N CYS A 381 5.62 -19.94 11.52
CA CYS A 381 4.54 -20.89 11.26
C CYS A 381 4.10 -21.57 12.56
N SER A 382 2.78 -21.75 12.69
CA SER A 382 2.17 -22.49 13.81
C SER A 382 2.62 -23.96 13.83
N SER A 383 2.45 -24.61 14.97
CA SER A 383 2.69 -26.06 15.12
C SER A 383 1.84 -26.88 14.15
N GLU A 384 0.61 -26.44 13.89
CA GLU A 384 -0.33 -27.08 12.96
C GLU A 384 0.16 -27.00 11.51
N GLU A 385 0.70 -25.86 11.09
CA GLU A 385 1.29 -25.68 9.76
C GLU A 385 2.55 -26.54 9.57
N LYS A 386 3.37 -26.68 10.62
CA LYS A 386 4.53 -27.58 10.60
C LYS A 386 4.10 -29.04 10.49
N ALA A 387 3.05 -29.44 11.21
CA ALA A 387 2.48 -30.79 11.09
C ALA A 387 1.89 -31.03 9.71
N LEU A 388 1.22 -30.03 9.12
CA LEU A 388 0.72 -30.09 7.76
C LEU A 388 1.86 -30.26 6.75
N ALA A 389 2.96 -29.52 6.87
CA ALA A 389 4.12 -29.67 5.99
C ALA A 389 4.69 -31.11 6.03
N LYS A 390 4.74 -31.73 7.21
CA LYS A 390 5.11 -33.14 7.33
C LYS A 390 4.09 -34.06 6.64
N ALA A 391 2.79 -33.85 6.86
CA ALA A 391 1.74 -34.65 6.21
C ALA A 391 1.78 -34.53 4.68
N LYS A 392 2.11 -33.35 4.13
CA LYS A 392 2.30 -33.16 2.70
C LYS A 392 3.51 -33.95 2.17
N LYS A 393 4.65 -33.88 2.88
CA LYS A 393 5.85 -34.70 2.56
C LYS A 393 5.55 -36.20 2.59
N ASP A 394 4.73 -36.63 3.54
CA ASP A 394 4.32 -38.02 3.70
C ASP A 394 3.18 -38.42 2.71
N LYS A 395 2.81 -37.53 1.78
CA LYS A 395 1.75 -37.71 0.76
C LYS A 395 0.39 -38.09 1.37
N LEU A 396 0.03 -37.46 2.48
CA LEU A 396 -1.22 -37.70 3.22
C LEU A 396 -2.29 -36.62 2.99
N THR A 397 -2.05 -35.68 2.08
CA THR A 397 -2.91 -34.52 1.88
C THR A 397 -3.40 -34.41 0.45
N VAL A 398 -4.58 -33.84 0.27
CA VAL A 398 -5.08 -33.34 -1.02
C VAL A 398 -5.23 -31.82 -0.91
N SER A 399 -4.69 -31.06 -1.86
CA SER A 399 -4.87 -29.62 -1.90
C SER A 399 -6.20 -29.22 -2.52
N ILE A 400 -6.96 -28.35 -1.85
CA ILE A 400 -8.32 -27.97 -2.30
C ILE A 400 -8.30 -26.62 -3.03
N GLY A 401 -7.58 -25.64 -2.49
CA GLY A 401 -7.41 -24.34 -3.13
C GLY A 401 -7.01 -23.23 -2.17
N GLU A 402 -6.86 -22.03 -2.73
CA GLU A 402 -6.51 -20.81 -2.02
C GLU A 402 -7.71 -19.88 -1.88
N PHE A 403 -7.77 -19.17 -0.76
CA PHE A 403 -8.80 -18.17 -0.49
C PHE A 403 -8.25 -17.00 0.31
N CYS A 404 -8.91 -15.86 0.19
CA CYS A 404 -8.60 -14.69 0.98
C CYS A 404 -9.27 -14.79 2.36
N SER A 405 -8.49 -14.99 3.43
CA SER A 405 -9.02 -15.00 4.81
C SER A 405 -9.25 -13.60 5.35
N LYS A 406 -8.59 -12.57 4.78
CA LYS A 406 -8.77 -11.16 5.16
C LYS A 406 -8.71 -10.25 3.94
N LYS A 407 -9.83 -9.60 3.60
CA LYS A 407 -9.98 -8.68 2.46
C LYS A 407 -10.32 -7.28 2.96
N VAL A 408 -9.64 -6.24 2.47
CA VAL A 408 -9.89 -4.83 2.80
C VAL A 408 -9.88 -4.01 1.52
N LEU A 409 -10.94 -3.23 1.28
CA LEU A 409 -11.10 -2.42 0.05
C LEU A 409 -10.88 -3.21 -1.26
N GLY A 410 -11.30 -4.48 -1.29
CA GLY A 410 -11.11 -5.36 -2.45
C GLY A 410 -9.73 -6.00 -2.57
N ILE A 411 -8.72 -5.56 -1.80
CA ILE A 411 -7.36 -6.11 -1.80
C ILE A 411 -7.28 -7.24 -0.76
N CYS A 412 -6.70 -8.37 -1.16
CA CYS A 412 -6.42 -9.46 -0.22
C CYS A 412 -5.18 -9.15 0.62
N LEU A 413 -5.31 -9.20 1.95
CA LEU A 413 -4.23 -8.96 2.89
C LEU A 413 -3.67 -10.24 3.52
N GLU A 414 -4.51 -11.28 3.60
CA GLU A 414 -4.09 -12.60 4.11
C GLU A 414 -4.69 -13.68 3.22
N LYS A 415 -3.82 -14.45 2.56
CA LYS A 415 -4.18 -15.65 1.80
C LYS A 415 -3.92 -16.90 2.62
N LYS A 416 -4.88 -17.81 2.58
CA LYS A 416 -4.76 -19.15 3.13
C LYS A 416 -4.94 -20.19 2.03
N ARG A 417 -4.25 -21.31 2.20
CA ARG A 417 -4.47 -22.51 1.40
C ARG A 417 -5.07 -23.60 2.26
N SER A 418 -6.01 -24.34 1.69
CA SER A 418 -6.73 -25.40 2.36
C SER A 418 -6.33 -26.78 1.82
N TYR A 419 -6.42 -27.76 2.71
CA TYR A 419 -6.07 -29.15 2.45
C TYR A 419 -7.04 -30.08 3.18
N CYS A 420 -7.28 -31.24 2.59
CA CYS A 420 -7.78 -32.40 3.31
C CYS A 420 -6.61 -33.29 3.70
N GLN A 421 -6.37 -33.45 5.00
CA GLN A 421 -5.38 -34.36 5.55
C GLN A 421 -6.05 -35.68 5.95
N PHE A 422 -5.47 -36.79 5.52
CA PHE A 422 -5.93 -38.14 5.82
C PHE A 422 -4.93 -38.88 6.70
N ASP A 423 -5.39 -39.94 7.36
CA ASP A 423 -4.57 -40.71 8.31
C ASP A 423 -3.63 -41.71 7.61
N SER A 424 -3.82 -41.98 6.31
CA SER A 424 -2.95 -42.88 5.53
C SER A 424 -2.89 -42.51 4.06
N LYS A 425 -1.82 -42.93 3.37
CA LYS A 425 -1.69 -42.79 1.91
C LYS A 425 -2.80 -43.52 1.17
N LEU A 426 -3.24 -44.67 1.68
CA LEU A 426 -4.37 -45.40 1.13
C LEU A 426 -5.64 -44.56 1.17
N ALA A 427 -5.95 -43.93 2.31
CA ALA A 427 -7.09 -43.03 2.45
C ALA A 427 -7.00 -41.85 1.47
N GLN A 428 -5.82 -41.25 1.36
CA GLN A 428 -5.56 -40.15 0.43
C GLN A 428 -5.81 -40.55 -1.03
N ILE A 429 -5.31 -41.71 -1.46
CA ILE A 429 -5.46 -42.22 -2.83
C ILE A 429 -6.93 -42.52 -3.14
N VAL A 430 -7.63 -43.22 -2.26
CA VAL A 430 -9.05 -43.56 -2.47
C VAL A 430 -9.91 -42.28 -2.52
N GLN A 431 -9.60 -41.29 -1.69
CA GLN A 431 -10.29 -40.00 -1.70
C GLN A 431 -9.99 -39.18 -2.96
N GLN A 432 -8.72 -39.07 -3.37
CA GLN A 432 -8.34 -38.25 -4.51
C GLN A 432 -8.71 -38.91 -5.85
N GLN A 433 -8.32 -40.15 -6.05
CA GLN A 433 -8.48 -40.84 -7.33
C GLN A 433 -9.82 -41.58 -7.42
N GLY A 434 -10.34 -42.12 -6.32
CA GLY A 434 -11.63 -42.80 -6.28
C GLY A 434 -12.79 -41.81 -6.18
N ARG A 435 -12.94 -41.14 -5.03
CA ARG A 435 -14.06 -40.21 -4.79
C ARG A 435 -14.06 -39.03 -5.76
N ASN A 436 -12.95 -38.30 -5.88
CA ASN A 436 -12.92 -37.13 -6.77
C ASN A 436 -12.69 -37.52 -8.24
N GLY A 437 -11.82 -38.49 -8.52
CA GLY A 437 -11.52 -38.93 -9.89
C GLY A 437 -12.63 -39.73 -10.55
N GLN A 438 -13.02 -40.88 -9.99
CA GLN A 438 -13.99 -41.80 -10.60
C GLN A 438 -15.44 -41.42 -10.32
N LEU A 439 -15.76 -41.01 -9.09
CA LEU A 439 -17.15 -40.64 -8.72
C LEU A 439 -17.48 -39.17 -8.97
N HIS A 440 -16.48 -38.35 -9.32
CA HIS A 440 -16.63 -36.91 -9.55
C HIS A 440 -17.18 -36.14 -8.33
N ILE A 441 -16.94 -36.65 -7.12
CA ILE A 441 -17.34 -36.00 -5.87
C ILE A 441 -16.15 -35.16 -5.37
N GLY A 442 -16.23 -33.85 -5.59
CA GLY A 442 -15.18 -32.91 -5.19
C GLY A 442 -15.08 -32.67 -3.68
N PHE A 443 -14.06 -31.93 -3.28
CA PHE A 443 -13.72 -31.60 -1.88
C PHE A 443 -14.26 -30.23 -1.41
N GLY A 444 -15.34 -29.72 -2.01
CA GLY A 444 -15.89 -28.41 -1.65
C GLY A 444 -15.00 -27.22 -2.05
N GLY A 445 -15.25 -26.06 -1.45
CA GLY A 445 -14.53 -24.81 -1.76
C GLY A 445 -13.32 -24.61 -0.86
N ALA A 446 -12.35 -23.79 -1.29
CA ALA A 446 -11.12 -23.56 -0.53
C ALA A 446 -11.33 -23.01 0.89
N SER A 447 -12.37 -22.18 1.10
CA SER A 447 -12.73 -21.67 2.43
C SER A 447 -13.57 -22.63 3.27
N SER A 448 -14.15 -23.67 2.65
CA SER A 448 -15.01 -24.67 3.29
C SER A 448 -14.80 -26.05 2.62
N PRO A 449 -13.66 -26.69 2.90
CA PRO A 449 -13.33 -27.98 2.29
C PRO A 449 -14.16 -29.12 2.88
N ASP A 450 -14.70 -29.98 2.01
CA ASP A 450 -15.42 -31.21 2.35
C ASP A 450 -14.47 -32.41 2.40
N CYS A 451 -13.82 -32.59 3.55
CA CYS A 451 -12.91 -33.70 3.83
C CYS A 451 -13.61 -34.93 4.42
N ARG A 452 -14.93 -35.07 4.24
CA ARG A 452 -15.67 -36.21 4.78
C ARG A 452 -15.14 -37.55 4.28
N GLY A 453 -15.40 -38.60 5.05
CA GLY A 453 -15.18 -39.97 4.61
C GLY A 453 -16.14 -40.39 3.49
N ILE A 454 -15.80 -41.50 2.86
CA ILE A 454 -16.54 -42.14 1.78
C ILE A 454 -17.57 -43.08 2.40
N THR A 455 -18.82 -42.95 1.97
CA THR A 455 -19.91 -43.85 2.38
C THR A 455 -19.74 -45.24 1.77
N VAL A 456 -20.39 -46.26 2.33
CA VAL A 456 -20.31 -47.63 1.79
C VAL A 456 -20.74 -47.70 0.33
N ALA A 457 -21.81 -46.99 -0.05
CA ALA A 457 -22.32 -46.96 -1.42
C ALA A 457 -21.33 -46.30 -2.40
N GLU A 458 -20.69 -45.20 -2.00
CA GLU A 458 -19.65 -44.55 -2.79
C GLU A 458 -18.43 -45.47 -2.95
N LEU A 459 -18.04 -46.15 -1.88
CA LEU A 459 -16.88 -47.04 -1.89
C LEU A 459 -17.04 -48.19 -2.89
N GLN A 460 -18.25 -48.77 -2.98
CA GLN A 460 -18.60 -49.80 -3.95
C GLN A 460 -18.57 -49.32 -5.40
N GLY A 461 -18.71 -48.01 -5.63
CA GLY A 461 -18.62 -47.40 -6.96
C GLY A 461 -17.18 -47.17 -7.44
N ILE A 462 -16.17 -47.38 -6.59
CA ILE A 462 -14.76 -47.15 -6.92
C ILE A 462 -14.14 -48.45 -7.45
N ASP A 463 -13.61 -48.39 -8.67
CA ASP A 463 -12.78 -49.45 -9.24
C ASP A 463 -11.34 -49.31 -8.73
N PHE A 464 -11.00 -50.09 -7.71
CA PHE A 464 -9.67 -50.10 -7.09
C PHE A 464 -8.55 -50.51 -8.06
N ASN A 465 -8.86 -51.22 -9.16
CA ASN A 465 -7.85 -51.65 -10.14
C ASN A 465 -7.33 -50.48 -10.99
N LYS A 466 -8.03 -49.36 -10.99
CA LYS A 466 -7.65 -48.13 -11.71
C LYS A 466 -6.98 -47.10 -10.82
N LEU A 467 -6.83 -47.39 -9.53
CA LEU A 467 -6.15 -46.53 -8.58
C LEU A 467 -4.65 -46.84 -8.57
N ASP A 468 -3.83 -45.80 -8.57
CA ASP A 468 -2.37 -45.92 -8.45
C ASP A 468 -1.95 -46.00 -6.98
N PHE A 469 -1.62 -47.22 -6.54
CA PHE A 469 -1.11 -47.51 -5.20
C PHE A 469 0.41 -47.57 -5.10
N THR A 470 1.16 -47.22 -6.14
CA THR A 470 2.63 -47.38 -6.17
C THR A 470 3.28 -46.67 -4.98
N ASN A 471 2.85 -45.44 -4.69
CA ASN A 471 3.35 -44.64 -3.57
C ASN A 471 3.02 -45.21 -2.17
N PHE A 472 1.97 -46.02 -2.06
CA PHE A 472 1.59 -46.73 -0.83
C PHE A 472 2.41 -48.02 -0.69
N MET A 473 2.54 -48.79 -1.78
CA MET A 473 3.28 -50.05 -1.80
C MET A 473 4.78 -49.84 -1.57
N ASP A 474 5.38 -48.80 -2.15
CA ASP A 474 6.78 -48.44 -1.92
C ASP A 474 7.08 -48.16 -0.43
N ASP A 475 6.16 -47.50 0.26
CA ASP A 475 6.30 -47.22 1.69
C ASP A 475 6.08 -48.46 2.55
N LEU A 476 5.12 -49.31 2.19
CA LEU A 476 4.89 -50.58 2.86
C LEU A 476 6.14 -51.48 2.76
N MET A 477 6.73 -51.57 1.58
CA MET A 477 7.93 -52.34 1.30
C MET A 477 9.18 -51.78 2.01
N LYS A 478 9.32 -50.45 2.10
CA LYS A 478 10.43 -49.81 2.84
C LYS A 478 10.35 -49.99 4.35
N ASN A 479 9.14 -50.06 4.90
CA ASN A 479 8.91 -50.16 6.35
C ASN A 479 8.70 -51.59 6.84
N GLN A 480 8.53 -52.57 5.95
CA GLN A 480 8.59 -53.98 6.31
C GLN A 480 10.05 -54.39 6.59
N LYS A 481 10.37 -54.61 7.87
CA LYS A 481 11.36 -55.63 8.22
C LYS A 481 10.75 -56.98 7.86
N ILE A 482 10.98 -57.45 6.64
CA ILE A 482 10.64 -58.81 6.24
C ILE A 482 11.33 -59.73 7.27
N PRO A 483 10.58 -60.51 8.08
CA PRO A 483 11.19 -61.49 8.96
C PRO A 483 11.97 -62.46 8.09
N GLU A 484 13.20 -62.82 8.49
CA GLU A 484 13.99 -63.82 7.78
C GLU A 484 13.13 -65.04 7.43
N ASN A 485 13.28 -65.52 6.20
CA ASN A 485 12.48 -66.56 5.55
C ASN A 485 12.18 -67.79 6.43
N ASP A 486 13.00 -68.07 7.45
CA ASP A 486 12.78 -69.16 8.40
C ASP A 486 11.45 -69.07 9.16
N VAL A 487 10.98 -67.87 9.54
CA VAL A 487 9.73 -67.73 10.30
C VAL A 487 8.52 -68.06 9.43
N LEU A 488 8.56 -67.64 8.16
CA LEU A 488 7.48 -67.91 7.19
C LEU A 488 7.50 -69.38 6.73
N THR A 489 8.70 -69.96 6.59
CA THR A 489 8.89 -71.37 6.20
C THR A 489 8.45 -72.31 7.33
N ASN A 490 8.72 -71.97 8.59
CA ASN A 490 8.28 -72.74 9.75
C ASN A 490 6.76 -72.66 9.96
N LYS A 491 6.15 -71.47 9.84
CA LYS A 491 4.68 -71.34 9.87
C LYS A 491 3.99 -72.14 8.76
N THR A 492 4.58 -72.16 7.57
CA THR A 492 4.05 -72.94 6.43
C THR A 492 4.24 -74.45 6.67
N ARG A 493 5.36 -74.88 7.24
CA ARG A 493 5.58 -76.28 7.64
C ARG A 493 4.62 -76.76 8.72
N GLU A 494 4.32 -75.94 9.72
CA GLU A 494 3.34 -76.30 10.76
C GLU A 494 1.94 -76.43 10.18
N ARG A 495 1.54 -75.52 9.29
CA ARG A 495 0.24 -75.61 8.60
C ARG A 495 0.13 -76.83 7.69
N ILE A 496 1.21 -77.19 6.99
CA ILE A 496 1.26 -78.41 6.18
C ILE A 496 1.19 -79.66 7.08
N LYS A 497 1.83 -79.66 8.26
CA LYS A 497 1.70 -80.76 9.23
C LYS A 497 0.29 -80.92 9.79
N GLU A 498 -0.41 -79.82 10.08
CA GLU A 498 -1.81 -79.84 10.52
C GLU A 498 -2.75 -80.36 9.42
N ILE A 499 -2.50 -80.01 8.16
CA ILE A 499 -3.31 -80.48 7.01
C ILE A 499 -3.04 -81.98 6.74
N MET A 500 -1.78 -82.43 6.87
CA MET A 500 -1.41 -83.84 6.67
C MET A 500 -1.86 -84.76 7.81
N SER A 501 -2.00 -84.26 9.05
CA SER A 501 -2.53 -85.04 10.17
C SER A 501 -4.06 -85.20 10.12
N GLN A 502 -4.78 -84.31 9.44
CA GLN A 502 -6.21 -84.44 9.21
C GLN A 502 -6.58 -85.41 8.08
N GLN A 503 -5.67 -85.65 7.12
CA GLN A 503 -5.89 -86.61 6.01
C GLN A 503 -5.61 -88.08 6.36
N SER A 504 -5.07 -88.38 7.54
CA SER A 504 -4.76 -89.76 7.99
C SER A 504 -5.77 -90.33 8.99
N ALA A 505 -6.90 -89.64 9.21
CA ALA A 505 -7.98 -90.05 10.11
C ALA A 505 -9.34 -90.29 9.42
N GLN A 506 -9.34 -90.62 8.12
CA GLN A 506 -10.49 -91.14 7.39
C GLN A 506 -10.15 -92.42 6.63
#